data_AF-A0AAE5WLV8-F1
#
_entry.id   AF-A0AAE5WLV8-F1
#
_cell.length_a   1.000
_cell.length_b   1.000
_cell.length_c   1.000
_cell.angle_alpha   90.00
_cell.angle_beta   90.00
_cell.angle_gamma   90.00
#
_symmetry.space_group_name_H-M   'P 1'
#
loop_
_entity.id
_entity.type
_entity.pdbx_description
1 polymer ?
#
loop_
_entity_poly.entity_id
_entity_poly.type
_entity_poly.pdbx_seq_one_letter_code
_entity_poly.pdbx_strand_id
1 'polypeptide(L)' 'MNTSEASNIIMQEVKANISSGANAGGGIDNFCTIWPRAKPILDFLAGLALLIPGLGATAGAVLRGLIKVGDQIAQETCP' A
#
# COMPACT_ATOMS: atom_id res chain seq x y z
N MET A 1 3.62 31.95 3.68
CA MET A 1 3.49 30.55 4.14
C MET A 1 4.88 29.95 4.20
N ASN A 2 5.32 29.52 5.39
CA ASN A 2 6.65 28.92 5.57
C ASN A 2 6.55 27.41 5.29
N THR A 3 7.55 26.84 4.63
CA THR A 3 7.55 25.43 4.16
C THR A 3 7.35 24.41 5.28
N SER A 4 7.74 24.74 6.52
CA SER A 4 7.55 23.90 7.70
C SER A 4 6.08 23.73 8.11
N GLU A 5 5.25 24.75 7.88
CA GLU A 5 3.82 24.73 8.24
C GLU A 5 3.03 23.86 7.26
N ALA A 6 3.32 23.99 5.96
CA ALA A 6 2.75 23.14 4.92
C ALA A 6 3.10 21.66 5.12
N SER A 7 4.33 21.37 5.54
CA SER A 7 4.80 19.99 5.81
C SER A 7 4.01 19.33 6.94
N ASN A 8 3.66 20.09 7.97
CA ASN A 8 2.92 19.58 9.12
C ASN A 8 1.45 19.27 8.76
N ILE A 9 0.83 20.12 7.94
CA ILE A 9 -0.52 19.91 7.42
C ILE A 9 -0.57 18.65 6.55
N ILE A 10 0.37 18.49 5.61
CA ILE A 10 0.46 17.30 4.76
C ILE A 10 0.69 16.04 5.61
N MET A 11 1.57 16.09 6.61
CA MET A 11 1.79 14.98 7.54
C MET A 11 0.54 14.60 8.34
N GLN A 12 -0.26 15.58 8.76
CA GLN A 12 -1.52 15.32 9.47
C GLN A 12 -2.57 14.67 8.56
N GLU A 13 -2.72 15.14 7.32
CA GLU A 13 -3.63 14.56 6.34
C GLU A 13 -3.22 13.15 5.92
N VAL A 14 -1.93 12.92 5.71
CA VAL A 14 -1.37 11.59 5.41
C VAL A 14 -1.58 10.65 6.60
N LYS A 15 -1.29 11.10 7.82
CA LYS A 15 -1.51 10.28 9.03
C LYS A 15 -2.98 9.94 9.22
N ALA A 16 -3.89 10.89 9.02
CA ALA A 16 -5.33 10.64 9.09
C ALA A 16 -5.77 9.59 8.05
N ASN A 17 -5.34 9.71 6.79
CA ASN A 17 -5.68 8.76 5.72
C ASN A 17 -5.09 7.36 5.93
N ILE A 18 -3.84 7.25 6.41
CA ILE A 18 -3.23 5.95 6.75
C ILE A 18 -3.97 5.30 7.92
N SER A 19 -4.38 6.10 8.92
CA SER A 19 -5.15 5.62 10.07
C SER A 19 -6.54 5.10 9.66
N SER A 20 -7.17 5.73 8.66
CA SER A 20 -8.45 5.27 8.11
C SER A 20 -8.34 3.94 7.37
N GLY A 21 -7.19 3.66 6.72
CA GLY A 21 -6.88 2.36 6.11
C GLY A 21 -6.39 1.29 7.09
N ALA A 22 -5.89 1.69 8.27
CA ALA A 22 -5.43 0.79 9.32
C ALA A 22 -6.57 0.07 10.08
N ASN A 23 -7.83 0.37 9.76
CA ASN A 23 -8.99 -0.39 10.24
C ASN A 23 -9.23 -1.71 9.47
N ALA A 24 -8.33 -2.10 8.56
CA ALA A 24 -8.20 -3.50 8.14
C ALA A 24 -7.64 -4.31 9.33
N GLY A 25 -8.53 -4.55 10.30
CA GLY A 25 -8.22 -5.14 11.59
C GLY A 25 -7.54 -6.49 11.48
N GLY A 26 -6.59 -6.68 12.39
CA GLY A 26 -5.98 -7.96 12.67
C GLY A 26 -4.47 -7.88 12.55
N GLY A 27 -3.76 -8.19 13.65
CA GLY A 27 -2.31 -8.26 13.70
C GLY A 27 -1.71 -9.19 12.63
N ILE A 28 -0.39 -9.27 12.63
CA ILE A 28 0.45 -10.07 11.73
C ILE A 28 -0.14 -11.46 11.38
N ASP A 29 -0.84 -12.11 12.32
CA ASP A 29 -1.55 -13.38 12.11
C ASP A 29 -2.63 -13.33 11.00
N ASN A 30 -3.33 -12.21 10.89
CA ASN A 30 -4.34 -11.98 9.85
C ASN A 30 -3.68 -11.65 8.52
N PHE A 31 -2.52 -10.97 8.53
CA PHE A 31 -1.78 -10.69 7.30
C PHE A 31 -1.37 -11.98 6.60
N CYS A 32 -0.84 -12.97 7.32
CA CYS A 32 -0.45 -14.26 6.74
C CYS A 32 -1.61 -15.03 6.08
N THR A 33 -2.82 -14.86 6.60
CA THR A 33 -4.03 -15.49 6.05
C THR A 33 -4.66 -14.68 4.91
N ILE A 34 -4.57 -13.36 4.98
CA ILE A 34 -5.20 -12.41 4.04
C ILE A 34 -4.31 -12.17 2.82
N TRP A 35 -2.99 -12.06 3.01
CA TRP A 35 -2.01 -11.79 1.96
C TRP A 35 -2.12 -12.71 0.75
N PRO A 36 -2.15 -14.05 0.87
CA PRO A 36 -2.30 -14.93 -0.28
C PRO A 36 -3.62 -14.73 -1.06
N ARG A 37 -4.68 -14.22 -0.41
CA ARG A 37 -5.95 -13.88 -1.06
C ARG A 37 -5.97 -12.47 -1.65
N ALA A 38 -5.30 -11.52 -1.00
CA ALA A 38 -5.24 -10.13 -1.42
C ALA A 38 -4.24 -9.90 -2.56
N LYS A 39 -3.11 -10.61 -2.55
CA LYS A 39 -2.06 -10.54 -3.56
C LYS A 39 -2.57 -10.63 -5.00
N PRO A 40 -3.36 -11.65 -5.42
CA PRO A 40 -3.83 -11.74 -6.80
C PRO A 40 -4.71 -10.55 -7.22
N ILE A 41 -5.47 -9.96 -6.29
CA ILE A 41 -6.30 -8.79 -6.55
C ILE A 41 -5.41 -7.55 -6.75
N LEU A 42 -4.41 -7.36 -5.88
CA LEU A 42 -3.45 -6.27 -5.99
C LEU A 42 -2.63 -6.36 -7.29
N ASP A 43 -2.23 -7.56 -7.70
CA ASP A 43 -1.47 -7.77 -8.94
C ASP A 43 -2.34 -7.47 -10.19
N PHE A 44 -3.60 -7.88 -10.16
CA PHE A 44 -4.57 -7.54 -11.21
C PHE A 44 -4.79 -6.03 -11.31
N LEU A 45 -4.97 -5.34 -10.18
CA LEU A 45 -5.09 -3.88 -10.14
C LEU A 45 -3.80 -3.18 -10.61
N ALA A 46 -2.64 -3.72 -10.26
CA ALA A 46 -1.36 -3.19 -10.70
C ALA A 46 -1.20 -3.33 -12.23
N GLY A 47 -1.64 -4.45 -12.79
CA GLY A 47 -1.67 -4.69 -14.24
C GLY A 47 -2.63 -3.74 -14.97
N LEU A 48 -3.83 -3.53 -14.41
CA LEU A 48 -4.81 -2.60 -14.97
C LEU A 48 -4.35 -1.14 -14.87
N ALA A 49 -3.75 -0.73 -13.75
CA ALA A 49 -3.21 0.61 -13.58
C ALA A 49 -2.09 0.89 -14.59
N LEU A 50 -1.24 -0.12 -14.87
CA LEU A 50 -0.18 -0.03 -15.89
C LEU A 50 -0.69 0.20 -17.32
N LEU A 51 -1.94 -0.17 -17.62
CA LEU A 51 -2.56 0.08 -18.93
C LEU A 51 -3.03 1.52 -19.11
N ILE A 52 -3.03 2.35 -18.05
CA ILE A 52 -3.43 3.75 -18.11
C ILE A 52 -2.15 4.61 -18.26
N PRO A 53 -1.92 5.23 -19.43
CA PRO A 53 -0.74 6.05 -19.67
C PRO A 53 -0.72 7.27 -18.73
N GLY A 54 0.45 7.57 -18.15
CA GLY A 54 0.62 8.68 -17.19
C GLY A 54 0.58 8.19 -15.75
N LEU A 55 -0.32 8.75 -14.92
CA LEU A 55 -0.41 8.48 -13.48
C LEU A 55 -0.67 7.00 -13.15
N GLY A 56 -1.33 6.25 -14.05
CA GLY A 56 -1.59 4.83 -13.87
C GLY A 56 -0.32 3.97 -13.95
N ALA A 57 0.61 4.30 -14.85
CA ALA A 57 1.87 3.58 -14.97
C ALA A 57 2.76 3.75 -13.72
N THR A 58 2.82 4.97 -13.16
CA THR A 58 3.54 5.21 -11.90
C THR A 58 2.84 4.57 -10.71
N ALA A 59 1.51 4.67 -10.60
CA ALA A 59 0.75 4.00 -9.57
C ALA A 59 0.88 2.46 -9.65
N GLY A 60 0.86 1.89 -10.85
CA GLY A 60 1.06 0.47 -11.09
C GLY A 60 2.47 0.00 -10.71
N ALA A 61 3.49 0.81 -11.00
CA ALA A 61 4.88 0.52 -10.59
C ALA A 61 5.04 0.57 -9.06
N VAL A 62 4.48 1.58 -8.40
CA VAL A 62 4.50 1.70 -6.94
C VAL A 62 3.73 0.53 -6.29
N LEU A 63 2.55 0.17 -6.82
CA LEU A 63 1.76 -0.94 -6.32
C LEU A 63 2.51 -2.28 -6.46
N ARG A 64 3.21 -2.52 -7.57
CA ARG A 64 4.10 -3.68 -7.73
C ARG A 64 5.26 -3.68 -6.73
N GLY A 65 5.82 -2.50 -6.43
CA GLY A 65 6.82 -2.36 -5.39
C GLY A 65 6.29 -2.76 -4.01
N LEU A 66 5.10 -2.28 -3.66
CA LEU A 66 4.43 -2.62 -2.40
C LEU A 66 4.07 -4.11 -2.31
N ILE A 67 3.66 -4.74 -3.42
CA ILE A 67 3.43 -6.20 -3.47
C ILE A 67 4.73 -6.97 -3.18
N LYS A 68 5.87 -6.55 -3.75
CA LYS A 68 7.16 -7.19 -3.44
C LYS A 68 7.56 -7.05 -1.97
N VAL A 69 7.37 -5.87 -1.39
CA VAL A 69 7.66 -5.64 0.03
C VAL A 69 6.74 -6.50 0.91
N GLY A 70 5.46 -6.58 0.57
CA GLY A 70 4.52 -7.45 1.27
C GLY A 70 4.86 -8.94 1.14
N ASP A 71 5.38 -9.38 -0.01
CA ASP A 71 5.90 -10.74 -0.19
C ASP A 71 7.12 -11.02 0.71
N GLN A 72 8.04 -10.06 0.85
CA GLN A 72 9.19 -10.19 1.76
C GLN A 72 8.72 -10.30 3.22
N ILE A 73 7.80 -9.42 3.64
CA ILE A 73 7.22 -9.46 4.98
C ILE A 73 6.50 -10.79 5.22
N ALA A 74 5.74 -11.28 4.24
CA ALA A 74 5.07 -12.58 4.35
C ALA A 74 6.08 -13.72 4.49
N GLN A 75 7.19 -13.72 3.74
CA GLN A 75 8.23 -14.74 3.86
C GLN A 75 8.97 -14.72 5.20
N GLU A 76 9.20 -13.54 5.77
CA GLU A 76 9.92 -13.38 7.04
C GLU A 76 9.03 -13.64 8.26
N THR A 77 7.73 -13.37 8.14
CA THR A 77 6.81 -13.31 9.29
C THR A 77 5.76 -14.42 9.31
N CYS A 78 5.45 -15.01 8.15
CA CYS A 78 4.51 -16.12 8.06
C CYS A 78 5.27 -17.45 7.99
N PRO A 79 5.07 -18.37 8.96
CA PRO A 79 5.76 -19.66 9.01
C PRO A 79 5.33 -20.63 7.90
#